data_AF-A0A2T5F168-F1
#
_entry.id   AF-A0A2T5F168-F1
#
_cell.length_a   1.000
_cell.length_b   1.000
_cell.length_c   1.000
_cell.angle_alpha   90.00
_cell.angle_beta   90.00
_cell.angle_gamma   90.00
#
_symmetry.space_group_name_H-M   'P 1'
#
loop_
_entity.id
_entity.type
_entity.pdbx_description
1 polymer ?
#
loop_
_entity_poly.entity_id
_entity_poly.type
_entity_poly.pdbx_seq_one_letter_code
_entity_poly.pdbx_strand_id
1 'polypeptide(L)'
;MSEYKLDPFNALEAKTEAQKLSFAPIVFHTARTLRDLGILKALDDAGNDGLPAETLSEITGVSEYGVKVLLDMALSAHIVTWDKPNYKMANLGFYLLHDGMTNANMDFTADVCYAAMMHLTEAIEEGTPAGLKELGDWETIYQGLSQLPEKAKESWFKFDHFYSDRSFPVLLEKVFSKKPKSLVDIGGNTGKWAMQCCNHDSDVEVTIVDLPQQLEMAMANATQHGHRDRVTPFPANMLDKQQALPTGADVWWMSQFLDCFSPMEILSILKRVRSHMSEDATVYILELFWDAQKYDAASYSLNATSLYFTCLANGNSRFYRSEDFLEIVEEAGFEVVTRTDDIGLGHTLLELKAGTQ
;
A
#
# COMPACT_ATOMS: atom_id res chain seq x y z
N MET A 1 -7.15 -5.64 -19.27
CA MET A 1 -7.83 -4.33 -19.44
C MET A 1 -8.96 -4.31 -20.49
N SER A 2 -9.57 -5.44 -20.87
CA SER A 2 -10.74 -5.41 -21.79
C SER A 2 -11.98 -4.77 -21.16
N GLU A 3 -12.06 -4.75 -19.83
CA GLU A 3 -13.22 -4.27 -19.05
C GLU A 3 -13.42 -2.76 -19.12
N TYR A 4 -12.38 -1.97 -19.43
CA TYR A 4 -12.48 -0.51 -19.57
C TYR A 4 -12.81 -0.04 -21.00
N LYS A 5 -13.07 -0.97 -21.93
CA LYS A 5 -13.36 -0.61 -23.34
C LYS A 5 -14.79 -0.16 -23.58
N LEU A 6 -15.71 -0.49 -22.67
CA LEU A 6 -17.13 -0.20 -22.81
C LEU A 6 -17.59 0.60 -21.60
N ASP A 7 -18.48 1.57 -21.84
CA ASP A 7 -19.16 2.28 -20.76
C ASP A 7 -20.12 1.31 -20.04
N PRO A 8 -19.96 1.07 -18.73
CA PRO A 8 -20.83 0.17 -18.00
C PRO A 8 -22.22 0.79 -17.71
N PHE A 9 -22.41 2.09 -17.93
CA PHE A 9 -23.62 2.80 -17.52
C PHE A 9 -24.40 3.36 -18.71
N ASN A 10 -25.73 3.28 -18.62
CA ASN A 10 -26.58 4.17 -19.39
C ASN A 10 -26.66 5.57 -18.73
N ALA A 11 -27.30 6.53 -19.42
CA ALA A 11 -27.36 7.92 -18.95
C ALA A 11 -27.99 8.10 -17.55
N LEU A 12 -28.99 7.29 -17.18
CA LEU A 12 -29.64 7.38 -15.88
C LEU A 12 -28.78 6.76 -14.77
N GLU A 13 -28.14 5.62 -15.05
CA GLU A 13 -27.20 4.98 -14.14
C GLU A 13 -25.99 5.87 -13.89
N ALA A 14 -25.40 6.46 -14.93
CA ALA A 14 -24.29 7.39 -14.83
C ALA A 14 -24.65 8.61 -13.97
N LYS A 15 -25.86 9.18 -14.15
CA LYS A 15 -26.35 10.27 -13.31
C LYS A 15 -26.51 9.84 -11.84
N THR A 16 -26.95 8.60 -11.60
CA THR A 16 -27.12 8.05 -10.26
C THR A 16 -25.77 7.85 -9.57
N GLU A 17 -24.80 7.25 -10.25
CA GLU A 17 -23.43 7.08 -9.74
C GLU A 17 -22.74 8.44 -9.51
N ALA A 18 -22.98 9.44 -10.36
CA ALA A 18 -22.48 10.79 -10.13
C ALA A 18 -23.03 11.43 -8.84
N GLN A 19 -24.30 11.19 -8.50
CA GLN A 19 -24.86 11.64 -7.22
C GLN A 19 -24.25 10.90 -6.04
N LYS A 20 -24.07 9.57 -6.14
CA LYS A 20 -23.37 8.79 -5.11
C LYS A 20 -21.95 9.31 -4.88
N LEU A 21 -21.21 9.60 -5.95
CA LEU A 21 -19.87 10.17 -5.88
C LEU A 21 -19.86 11.56 -5.21
N SER A 22 -20.84 12.42 -5.54
CA SER A 22 -20.95 13.78 -4.97
C SER A 22 -21.15 13.77 -3.45
N PHE A 23 -21.79 12.73 -2.92
CA PHE A 23 -22.00 12.54 -1.47
C PHE A 23 -21.08 11.50 -0.85
N ALA A 24 -20.14 10.91 -1.61
CA ALA A 24 -19.22 9.89 -1.13
C ALA A 24 -18.46 10.28 0.15
N PRO A 25 -18.01 11.54 0.34
CA PRO A 25 -17.37 11.95 1.60
C PRO A 25 -18.31 11.79 2.82
N ILE A 26 -19.61 12.09 2.65
CA ILE A 26 -20.63 11.92 3.70
C ILE A 26 -20.91 10.42 3.94
N VAL A 27 -21.00 9.62 2.88
CA VAL A 27 -21.21 8.17 2.99
C VAL A 27 -20.03 7.49 3.67
N PHE A 28 -18.80 7.90 3.32
CA PHE A 28 -17.58 7.43 3.95
C PHE A 28 -17.58 7.68 5.46
N HIS A 29 -17.88 8.92 5.89
CA HIS A 29 -18.01 9.23 7.31
C HIS A 29 -19.17 8.48 7.98
N THR A 30 -20.29 8.27 7.29
CA THR A 30 -21.42 7.48 7.80
C THR A 30 -20.98 6.04 8.10
N ALA A 31 -20.35 5.38 7.14
CA ALA A 31 -19.86 4.01 7.27
C ALA A 31 -18.85 3.88 8.42
N ARG A 32 -17.87 4.79 8.47
CA ARG A 32 -16.88 4.83 9.55
C ARG A 32 -17.55 5.06 10.92
N THR A 33 -18.49 5.99 11.01
CA THR A 33 -19.18 6.32 12.26
C THR A 33 -20.04 5.16 12.77
N LEU A 34 -20.75 4.46 11.88
CA LEU A 34 -21.52 3.27 12.22
C LEU A 34 -20.63 2.16 12.81
N ARG A 35 -19.43 1.98 12.25
CA ARG A 35 -18.43 1.03 12.75
C ARG A 35 -17.88 1.48 14.11
N ASP A 36 -17.38 2.71 14.20
CA ASP A 36 -16.64 3.22 15.35
C ASP A 36 -17.54 3.44 16.58
N LEU A 37 -18.83 3.72 16.38
CA LEU A 37 -19.83 3.81 17.46
C LEU A 37 -20.43 2.44 17.86
N GLY A 38 -19.97 1.34 17.24
CA GLY A 38 -20.43 -0.01 17.57
C GLY A 38 -21.84 -0.36 17.08
N ILE A 39 -22.45 0.47 16.23
CA ILE A 39 -23.79 0.21 15.67
C ILE A 39 -23.74 -1.01 14.74
N LEU A 40 -22.72 -1.10 13.88
CA LEU A 40 -22.52 -2.29 13.03
C LEU A 40 -22.30 -3.54 13.89
N LYS A 41 -21.51 -3.44 14.96
CA LYS A 41 -21.26 -4.57 15.87
C LYS A 41 -22.55 -5.05 16.54
N ALA A 42 -23.40 -4.13 17.02
CA ALA A 42 -24.68 -4.48 17.63
C ALA A 42 -25.63 -5.17 16.65
N LEU A 43 -25.64 -4.73 15.38
CA LEU A 43 -26.42 -5.38 14.32
C LEU A 43 -25.88 -6.77 13.97
N ASP A 44 -24.55 -6.93 13.93
CA ASP A 44 -23.88 -8.20 13.68
C ASP A 44 -24.20 -9.22 14.80
N ASP A 45 -24.16 -8.79 16.06
CA ASP A 45 -24.51 -9.61 17.22
C ASP A 45 -25.98 -10.06 17.24
N ALA A 46 -26.88 -9.25 16.68
CA ALA A 46 -28.30 -9.58 16.55
C ALA A 46 -28.59 -10.54 15.38
N GLY A 47 -27.63 -10.73 14.47
CA GLY A 47 -27.75 -11.61 13.32
C GLY A 47 -28.96 -11.30 12.44
N ASN A 48 -29.66 -12.37 12.01
CA ASN A 48 -30.77 -12.26 11.06
C ASN A 48 -32.03 -11.60 11.63
N ASP A 49 -32.17 -11.51 12.95
CA ASP A 49 -33.34 -10.90 13.58
C ASP A 49 -33.27 -9.37 13.49
N GLY A 50 -32.06 -8.81 13.48
CA GLY A 50 -31.81 -7.37 13.45
C GLY A 50 -32.31 -6.65 14.71
N LEU A 51 -32.21 -5.33 14.71
CA LEU A 51 -32.62 -4.50 15.86
C LEU A 51 -33.35 -3.22 15.43
N PRO A 52 -34.35 -2.76 16.20
CA PRO A 52 -34.92 -1.44 15.99
C PRO A 52 -33.95 -0.36 16.47
N ALA A 53 -34.11 0.87 15.96
CA ALA A 53 -33.23 2.00 16.27
C ALA A 53 -33.19 2.35 17.77
N GLU A 54 -34.30 2.18 18.50
CA GLU A 54 -34.38 2.41 19.95
C GLU A 54 -33.44 1.45 20.72
N THR A 55 -33.49 0.16 20.42
CA THR A 55 -32.60 -0.83 21.05
C THR A 55 -31.13 -0.62 20.67
N LEU A 56 -30.86 -0.24 19.42
CA LEU A 56 -29.49 0.14 19.02
C LEU A 56 -28.98 1.36 19.80
N SER A 57 -29.85 2.34 20.07
CA SER A 57 -29.54 3.51 20.89
C SER A 57 -29.18 3.11 22.31
N GLU A 58 -29.97 2.22 22.93
CA GLU A 58 -29.71 1.70 24.28
C GLU A 58 -28.39 0.92 24.37
N ILE A 59 -28.12 0.04 23.39
CA ILE A 59 -26.90 -0.80 23.38
C ILE A 59 -25.63 0.04 23.20
N THR A 60 -25.65 1.01 22.29
CA THR A 60 -24.46 1.76 21.89
C THR A 60 -24.25 3.04 22.69
N GLY A 61 -25.28 3.53 23.39
CA GLY A 61 -25.28 4.83 24.06
C GLY A 61 -25.38 6.03 23.10
N VAL A 62 -25.50 5.80 21.80
CA VAL A 62 -25.76 6.85 20.80
C VAL A 62 -27.20 7.29 20.89
N SER A 63 -27.50 8.59 20.79
CA SER A 63 -28.89 9.06 20.80
C SER A 63 -29.73 8.41 19.69
N GLU A 64 -31.02 8.20 19.95
CA GLU A 64 -31.92 7.60 18.96
C GLU A 64 -31.96 8.39 17.65
N TYR A 65 -31.87 9.73 17.73
CA TYR A 65 -31.70 10.60 16.56
C TYR A 65 -30.44 10.24 15.76
N GLY A 66 -29.29 10.14 16.44
CA GLY A 66 -28.00 9.82 15.82
C GLY A 66 -28.02 8.44 15.13
N VAL A 67 -28.58 7.44 15.80
CA VAL A 67 -28.77 6.10 15.22
C VAL A 67 -29.64 6.17 13.97
N LYS A 68 -30.80 6.85 14.03
CA LYS A 68 -31.73 6.95 12.91
C LYS A 68 -31.11 7.62 11.69
N VAL A 69 -30.48 8.80 11.85
CA VAL A 69 -29.90 9.50 10.70
C VAL A 69 -28.74 8.73 10.04
N LEU A 70 -27.94 8.02 10.85
CA LEU A 70 -26.89 7.15 10.31
C LEU A 70 -27.49 5.96 9.56
N LEU A 71 -28.52 5.32 10.11
CA LEU A 71 -29.18 4.18 9.48
C LEU A 71 -29.94 4.55 8.20
N ASP A 72 -30.54 5.75 8.13
CA ASP A 72 -31.22 6.23 6.92
C ASP A 72 -30.23 6.38 5.74
N MET A 73 -29.04 6.93 6.03
CA MET A 73 -27.96 6.99 5.04
C MET A 73 -27.38 5.59 4.77
N ALA A 74 -27.24 4.74 5.78
CA ALA A 74 -26.78 3.35 5.64
C ALA A 74 -27.69 2.51 4.73
N LEU A 75 -29.01 2.72 4.79
CA LEU A 75 -29.97 2.09 3.89
C LEU A 75 -29.76 2.52 2.45
N SER A 76 -29.59 3.83 2.23
CA SER A 76 -29.34 4.40 0.90
C SER A 76 -27.99 3.94 0.31
N ALA A 77 -27.02 3.65 1.18
CA ALA A 77 -25.71 3.12 0.81
C ALA A 77 -25.64 1.59 0.79
N HIS A 78 -26.74 0.88 1.08
CA HIS A 78 -26.81 -0.58 1.18
C HIS A 78 -25.85 -1.22 2.19
N ILE A 79 -25.48 -0.48 3.24
CA ILE A 79 -24.69 -0.96 4.39
C ILE A 79 -25.56 -1.83 5.30
N VAL A 80 -26.85 -1.48 5.39
CA VAL A 80 -27.87 -2.23 6.13
C VAL A 80 -29.11 -2.44 5.24
N THR A 81 -29.95 -3.37 5.64
CA THR A 81 -31.32 -3.56 5.10
C THR A 81 -32.34 -3.31 6.20
N TRP A 82 -33.62 -3.19 5.83
CA TRP A 82 -34.69 -2.90 6.78
C TRP A 82 -35.87 -3.84 6.60
N ASP A 83 -36.20 -4.55 7.68
CA ASP A 83 -37.37 -5.39 7.84
C ASP A 83 -38.16 -4.87 9.04
N LYS A 84 -39.06 -3.92 8.77
CA LYS A 84 -39.62 -3.03 9.79
C LYS A 84 -40.16 -3.82 11.01
N PRO A 85 -39.78 -3.43 12.25
CA PRO A 85 -39.01 -2.23 12.61
C PRO A 85 -37.49 -2.41 12.63
N ASN A 86 -36.99 -3.61 12.33
CA ASN A 86 -35.61 -4.01 12.57
C ASN A 86 -34.70 -3.71 11.38
N TYR A 87 -33.58 -3.07 11.66
CA TYR A 87 -32.47 -2.96 10.73
C TYR A 87 -31.62 -4.23 10.81
N LYS A 88 -31.12 -4.69 9.66
CA LYS A 88 -30.31 -5.92 9.54
C LYS A 88 -29.02 -5.60 8.82
N MET A 89 -27.93 -6.24 9.22
CA MET A 89 -26.64 -6.10 8.55
C MET A 89 -26.76 -6.54 7.08
N ALA A 90 -26.25 -5.73 6.16
CA ALA A 90 -26.05 -6.15 4.77
C ALA A 90 -24.61 -6.59 4.55
N ASN A 91 -24.32 -7.26 3.44
CA ASN A 91 -22.96 -7.72 3.13
C ASN A 91 -21.94 -6.58 3.14
N LEU A 92 -22.29 -5.40 2.61
CA LEU A 92 -21.38 -4.25 2.64
C LEU A 92 -21.03 -3.85 4.09
N GLY A 93 -22.03 -3.77 4.98
CA GLY A 93 -21.80 -3.50 6.40
C GLY A 93 -20.96 -4.58 7.10
N PHE A 94 -21.16 -5.85 6.73
CA PHE A 94 -20.35 -6.95 7.25
C PHE A 94 -18.86 -6.79 6.89
N TYR A 95 -18.54 -6.51 5.62
CA TYR A 95 -17.14 -6.29 5.21
C TYR A 95 -16.57 -4.97 5.77
N LEU A 96 -17.37 -3.92 5.91
CA LEU A 96 -16.96 -2.69 6.61
C LEU A 96 -16.55 -2.95 8.07
N LEU A 97 -17.16 -3.94 8.72
CA LEU A 97 -16.86 -4.30 10.11
C LEU A 97 -15.71 -5.30 10.24
N HIS A 98 -15.63 -6.31 9.37
CA HIS A 98 -14.77 -7.49 9.57
C HIS A 98 -13.57 -7.58 8.61
N ASP A 99 -13.60 -6.88 7.49
CA ASP A 99 -12.51 -6.99 6.51
C ASP A 99 -11.30 -6.14 6.89
N GLY A 100 -10.18 -6.81 7.16
CA GLY A 100 -8.96 -6.15 7.60
C GLY A 100 -8.40 -5.16 6.57
N MET A 101 -8.52 -5.45 5.26
CA MET A 101 -8.06 -4.54 4.22
C MET A 101 -8.93 -3.28 4.17
N THR A 102 -10.25 -3.47 4.20
CA THR A 102 -11.23 -2.37 4.25
C THR A 102 -11.00 -1.49 5.47
N ASN A 103 -10.76 -2.08 6.65
CA ASN A 103 -10.46 -1.32 7.86
C ASN A 103 -9.16 -0.52 7.74
N ALA A 104 -8.08 -1.15 7.29
CA ALA A 104 -6.79 -0.47 7.09
C ALA A 104 -6.93 0.69 6.07
N ASN A 105 -7.57 0.45 4.93
CA ASN A 105 -7.79 1.47 3.89
C ASN A 105 -8.68 2.62 4.38
N MET A 106 -9.76 2.33 5.12
CA MET A 106 -10.65 3.37 5.65
C MET A 106 -9.96 4.21 6.73
N ASP A 107 -9.23 3.59 7.66
CA ASP A 107 -8.53 4.31 8.72
C ASP A 107 -7.41 5.17 8.15
N PHE A 108 -6.64 4.64 7.20
CA PHE A 108 -5.64 5.38 6.43
C PHE A 108 -6.26 6.57 5.68
N THR A 109 -7.33 6.32 4.92
CA THR A 109 -8.03 7.37 4.17
C THR A 109 -8.48 8.47 5.12
N ALA A 110 -9.06 8.10 6.27
CA ALA A 110 -9.66 9.08 7.16
C ALA A 110 -8.63 9.87 7.98
N ASP A 111 -7.60 9.21 8.49
CA ASP A 111 -6.66 9.80 9.45
C ASP A 111 -5.39 10.35 8.77
N VAL A 112 -5.08 9.92 7.54
CA VAL A 112 -3.92 10.37 6.77
C VAL A 112 -4.36 11.20 5.57
N CYS A 113 -5.26 10.69 4.72
CA CYS A 113 -5.52 11.30 3.42
C CYS A 113 -6.62 12.38 3.42
N TYR A 114 -7.65 12.26 4.26
CA TYR A 114 -8.93 12.93 4.03
C TYR A 114 -8.82 14.46 3.97
N ALA A 115 -8.15 15.07 4.95
CA ALA A 115 -7.92 16.53 4.95
C ALA A 115 -6.96 16.94 3.82
N ALA A 116 -5.89 16.18 3.62
CA ALA A 116 -4.88 16.43 2.61
C ALA A 116 -5.45 16.43 1.18
N MET A 117 -6.41 15.54 0.88
CA MET A 117 -7.04 15.43 -0.45
C MET A 117 -7.76 16.70 -0.91
N MET A 118 -8.06 17.65 -0.02
CA MET A 118 -8.55 18.97 -0.40
C MET A 118 -7.54 19.78 -1.23
N HIS A 119 -6.26 19.41 -1.16
CA HIS A 119 -5.15 20.04 -1.89
C HIS A 119 -4.69 19.22 -3.10
N LEU A 120 -5.46 18.20 -3.53
CA LEU A 120 -5.07 17.34 -4.66
C LEU A 120 -4.88 18.13 -5.96
N THR A 121 -5.72 19.13 -6.23
CA THR A 121 -5.57 19.98 -7.42
C THR A 121 -4.24 20.74 -7.40
N GLU A 122 -3.89 21.37 -6.28
CA GLU A 122 -2.61 22.07 -6.07
C GLU A 122 -1.45 21.10 -6.27
N ALA A 123 -1.51 19.91 -5.67
CA ALA A 123 -0.47 18.89 -5.81
C ALA A 123 -0.24 18.46 -7.26
N ILE A 124 -1.31 18.32 -8.05
CA ILE A 124 -1.24 17.95 -9.48
C ILE A 124 -0.67 19.08 -10.33
N GLU A 125 -1.09 20.32 -10.09
CA GLU A 125 -0.63 21.49 -10.85
C GLU A 125 0.84 21.81 -10.58
N GLU A 126 1.28 21.67 -9.33
CA GLU A 126 2.64 22.03 -8.90
C GLU A 126 3.63 20.86 -8.94
N GLY A 127 3.15 19.61 -8.93
CA GLY A 127 3.99 18.42 -8.83
C GLY A 127 4.67 18.29 -7.46
N THR A 128 4.00 18.76 -6.41
CA THR A 128 4.49 18.76 -5.02
C THR A 128 3.47 18.06 -4.10
N PRO A 129 3.89 17.52 -2.94
CA PRO A 129 2.96 16.92 -1.97
C PRO A 129 2.18 18.01 -1.20
N ALA A 130 1.41 18.83 -1.90
CA ALA A 130 0.76 20.03 -1.34
C ALA A 130 -0.18 19.74 -0.16
N GLY A 131 -0.74 18.53 -0.08
CA GLY A 131 -1.60 18.10 1.03
C GLY A 131 -0.84 17.69 2.29
N LEU A 132 0.48 17.46 2.22
CA LEU A 132 1.30 17.05 3.37
C LEU A 132 1.27 18.09 4.51
N LYS A 133 1.03 19.37 4.18
CA LYS A 133 0.89 20.47 5.14
C LYS A 133 -0.20 20.26 6.20
N GLU A 134 -1.17 19.38 5.95
CA GLU A 134 -2.20 18.98 6.93
C GLU A 134 -1.65 18.08 8.04
N LEU A 135 -0.49 17.42 7.82
CA LEU A 135 0.17 16.54 8.78
C LEU A 135 1.44 17.17 9.39
N GLY A 136 2.15 18.00 8.61
CA GLY A 136 3.32 18.74 9.07
C GLY A 136 4.12 19.36 7.92
N ASP A 137 5.25 19.99 8.26
CA ASP A 137 6.08 20.77 7.33
C ASP A 137 7.39 20.01 7.02
N TRP A 138 7.29 19.07 6.09
CA TRP A 138 8.41 18.26 5.60
C TRP A 138 8.40 18.23 4.08
N GLU A 139 9.54 17.92 3.45
CA GLU A 139 9.60 17.81 1.98
C GLU A 139 8.84 16.58 1.46
N THR A 140 8.85 15.50 2.24
CA THR A 140 8.14 14.25 1.93
C THR A 140 7.61 13.63 3.22
N ILE A 141 6.55 12.83 3.12
CA ILE A 141 5.99 12.14 4.30
C ILE A 141 7.00 11.21 4.96
N TYR A 142 7.96 10.67 4.19
CA TYR A 142 8.98 9.75 4.68
C TYR A 142 9.93 10.42 5.69
N GLN A 143 10.24 11.71 5.52
CA GLN A 143 11.02 12.49 6.48
C GLN A 143 10.23 12.77 7.77
N GLY A 144 8.91 12.90 7.67
CA GLY A 144 7.99 13.20 8.76
C GLY A 144 7.42 11.98 9.50
N LEU A 145 7.65 10.76 9.00
CA LEU A 145 6.91 9.56 9.41
C LEU A 145 6.91 9.30 10.92
N SER A 146 8.06 9.51 11.58
CA SER A 146 8.21 9.32 13.03
C SER A 146 7.50 10.38 13.87
N GLN A 147 7.19 11.53 13.26
CA GLN A 147 6.63 12.74 13.85
C GLN A 147 5.15 12.98 13.47
N LEU A 148 4.55 12.06 12.69
CA LEU A 148 3.11 12.12 12.38
C LEU A 148 2.26 12.14 13.66
N PRO A 149 1.09 12.81 13.64
CA PRO A 149 0.12 12.71 14.72
C PRO A 149 -0.20 11.25 15.03
N GLU A 150 -0.33 10.89 16.32
CA GLU A 150 -0.37 9.48 16.76
C GLU A 150 -1.36 8.62 15.98
N LYS A 151 -2.59 9.12 15.79
CA LYS A 151 -3.62 8.39 15.05
C LYS A 151 -3.28 8.22 13.56
N ALA A 152 -2.73 9.25 12.92
CA ALA A 152 -2.28 9.19 11.54
C ALA A 152 -1.12 8.19 11.40
N LYS A 153 -0.17 8.22 12.35
CA LYS A 153 0.96 7.30 12.43
C LYS A 153 0.52 5.84 12.55
N GLU A 154 -0.39 5.55 13.49
CA GLU A 154 -0.95 4.21 13.67
C GLU A 154 -1.66 3.70 12.40
N SER A 155 -2.51 4.54 11.78
CA SER A 155 -3.26 4.19 10.57
C SER A 155 -2.32 3.99 9.36
N TRP A 156 -1.28 4.82 9.23
CA TRP A 156 -0.26 4.69 8.19
C TRP A 156 0.49 3.36 8.33
N PHE A 157 0.99 3.02 9.52
CA PHE A 157 1.73 1.77 9.72
C PHE A 157 0.85 0.53 9.54
N LYS A 158 -0.42 0.58 9.95
CA LYS A 158 -1.38 -0.52 9.69
C LYS A 158 -1.61 -0.73 8.20
N PHE A 159 -1.75 0.37 7.44
CA PHE A 159 -1.88 0.33 5.99
C PHE A 159 -0.62 -0.27 5.34
N ASP A 160 0.55 0.30 5.60
CA ASP A 160 1.85 -0.15 5.06
C ASP A 160 2.13 -1.64 5.35
N HIS A 161 1.88 -2.07 6.59
CA HIS A 161 2.05 -3.45 7.00
C HIS A 161 1.08 -4.40 6.28
N PHE A 162 -0.16 -3.97 6.02
CA PHE A 162 -1.16 -4.81 5.37
C PHE A 162 -0.74 -5.19 3.95
N TYR A 163 -0.16 -4.25 3.19
CA TYR A 163 0.31 -4.52 1.83
C TYR A 163 1.63 -5.33 1.82
N SER A 164 2.48 -5.25 2.85
CA SER A 164 3.82 -5.83 2.82
C SER A 164 3.98 -7.28 3.33
N ASP A 165 3.19 -7.75 4.29
CA ASP A 165 3.60 -8.91 5.12
C ASP A 165 3.25 -10.32 4.58
N ARG A 166 2.40 -10.45 3.55
CA ARG A 166 1.80 -11.77 3.19
C ARG A 166 2.51 -12.56 2.07
N SER A 167 3.52 -12.01 1.41
CA SER A 167 4.13 -12.60 0.22
C SER A 167 5.46 -13.33 0.48
N PHE A 168 6.16 -13.04 1.59
CA PHE A 168 7.55 -13.46 1.80
C PHE A 168 7.82 -14.96 1.76
N PRO A 169 7.00 -15.87 2.33
CA PRO A 169 7.31 -17.30 2.30
C PRO A 169 7.45 -17.87 0.88
N VAL A 170 6.56 -17.48 -0.04
CA VAL A 170 6.59 -17.91 -1.44
C VAL A 170 7.80 -17.30 -2.17
N LEU A 171 8.13 -16.05 -1.84
CA LEU A 171 9.26 -15.33 -2.44
C LEU A 171 10.60 -15.90 -2.01
N LEU A 172 10.73 -16.33 -0.75
CA LEU A 172 11.95 -16.97 -0.24
C LEU A 172 12.30 -18.22 -1.05
N GLU A 173 11.33 -19.12 -1.30
CA GLU A 173 11.57 -20.34 -2.09
C GLU A 173 12.11 -20.02 -3.49
N LYS A 174 11.55 -18.98 -4.13
CA LYS A 174 11.98 -18.54 -5.47
C LYS A 174 13.38 -17.91 -5.43
N VAL A 175 13.61 -16.93 -4.55
CA VAL A 175 14.87 -16.20 -4.44
C VAL A 175 16.03 -17.14 -4.05
N PHE A 176 15.78 -18.07 -3.13
CA PHE A 176 16.79 -19.02 -2.64
C PHE A 176 16.91 -20.32 -3.46
N SER A 177 16.14 -20.47 -4.54
CA SER A 177 16.24 -21.65 -5.44
C SER A 177 17.65 -21.88 -5.99
N LYS A 178 18.45 -20.82 -6.13
CA LYS A 178 19.86 -20.86 -6.57
C LYS A 178 20.88 -20.74 -5.43
N LYS A 179 20.43 -20.72 -4.16
CA LYS A 179 21.25 -20.60 -2.94
C LYS A 179 22.26 -19.44 -3.00
N PRO A 180 21.80 -18.18 -3.15
CA PRO A 180 22.69 -17.03 -3.14
C PRO A 180 23.45 -16.93 -1.82
N LYS A 181 24.71 -16.51 -1.87
CA LYS A 181 25.54 -16.26 -0.69
C LYS A 181 25.47 -14.80 -0.26
N SER A 182 25.23 -13.88 -1.21
CA SER A 182 25.08 -12.45 -0.92
C SER A 182 23.82 -11.87 -1.55
N LEU A 183 23.05 -11.13 -0.76
CA LEU A 183 21.83 -10.43 -1.17
C LEU A 183 21.91 -8.95 -0.80
N VAL A 184 21.60 -8.06 -1.73
CA VAL A 184 21.41 -6.62 -1.48
C VAL A 184 19.91 -6.32 -1.45
N ASP A 185 19.42 -5.81 -0.34
CA ASP A 185 18.03 -5.37 -0.11
C ASP A 185 17.98 -3.84 -0.17
N ILE A 186 17.53 -3.28 -1.30
CA ILE A 186 17.42 -1.84 -1.49
C ILE A 186 16.04 -1.37 -1.03
N GLY A 187 16.03 -0.39 -0.12
CA GLY A 187 14.79 0.10 0.50
C GLY A 187 14.26 -0.85 1.57
N GLY A 188 15.14 -1.63 2.21
CA GLY A 188 14.75 -2.66 3.17
C GLY A 188 14.06 -2.16 4.45
N ASN A 189 14.00 -0.83 4.68
CA ASN A 189 13.28 -0.17 5.76
C ASN A 189 13.62 -0.78 7.15
N THR A 190 12.68 -1.48 7.78
CA THR A 190 12.85 -2.15 9.08
C THR A 190 13.65 -3.45 9.02
N GLY A 191 14.10 -3.88 7.83
CA GLY A 191 14.90 -5.08 7.62
C GLY A 191 14.13 -6.39 7.72
N LYS A 192 12.78 -6.37 7.64
CA LYS A 192 11.95 -7.57 7.75
C LYS A 192 12.34 -8.65 6.73
N TRP A 193 12.53 -8.28 5.47
CA TRP A 193 12.95 -9.22 4.43
C TRP A 193 14.33 -9.80 4.72
N ALA A 194 15.31 -8.97 5.09
CA ALA A 194 16.63 -9.43 5.51
C ALA A 194 16.57 -10.47 6.64
N MET A 195 15.71 -10.28 7.65
CA MET A 195 15.53 -11.26 8.72
C MET A 195 14.96 -12.58 8.22
N GLN A 196 13.97 -12.52 7.32
CA GLN A 196 13.37 -13.70 6.71
C GLN A 196 14.40 -14.48 5.88
N CYS A 197 15.23 -13.79 5.10
CA CYS A 197 16.36 -14.35 4.36
C CYS A 197 17.35 -15.07 5.29
N CYS A 198 17.79 -14.39 6.36
CA CYS A 198 18.73 -14.96 7.32
C CYS A 198 18.14 -16.16 8.10
N ASN A 199 16.84 -16.20 8.33
CA ASN A 199 16.17 -17.36 8.92
C ASN A 199 16.04 -18.54 7.94
N HIS A 200 15.88 -18.25 6.66
CA HIS A 200 15.69 -19.25 5.62
C HIS A 200 17.00 -19.97 5.24
N ASP A 201 18.10 -19.23 5.14
CA ASP A 201 19.42 -19.77 4.81
C ASP A 201 20.48 -19.30 5.83
N SER A 202 21.25 -20.23 6.38
CA SER A 202 22.26 -19.94 7.42
C SER A 202 23.51 -19.26 6.87
N ASP A 203 23.75 -19.37 5.57
CA ASP A 203 25.00 -18.96 4.92
C ASP A 203 24.85 -17.63 4.16
N VAL A 204 23.62 -17.12 4.00
CA VAL A 204 23.39 -15.86 3.31
C VAL A 204 23.82 -14.67 4.16
N GLU A 205 24.52 -13.74 3.54
CA GLU A 205 24.78 -12.40 4.04
C GLU A 205 23.89 -11.39 3.32
N VAL A 206 23.27 -10.49 4.07
CA VAL A 206 22.36 -9.48 3.52
C VAL A 206 22.95 -8.09 3.73
N THR A 207 23.01 -7.29 2.68
CA THR A 207 23.32 -5.86 2.76
C THR A 207 22.03 -5.05 2.58
N ILE A 208 21.66 -4.23 3.56
CA ILE A 208 20.49 -3.35 3.47
C ILE A 208 20.95 -1.97 3.01
N VAL A 209 20.41 -1.48 1.90
CA VAL A 209 20.70 -0.15 1.35
C VAL A 209 19.52 0.76 1.65
N ASP A 210 19.69 1.75 2.52
CA ASP A 210 18.63 2.67 2.91
C ASP A 210 19.19 3.96 3.53
N LEU A 211 18.32 4.92 3.88
CA LEU A 211 18.68 6.12 4.62
C LEU A 211 19.22 5.77 6.02
N PRO A 212 20.14 6.57 6.59
CA PRO A 212 20.75 6.28 7.89
C PRO A 212 19.75 5.97 9.01
N GLN A 213 18.65 6.73 9.09
CA GLN A 213 17.63 6.56 10.13
C GLN A 213 16.87 5.23 9.99
N GLN A 214 16.64 4.76 8.76
CA GLN A 214 16.00 3.45 8.53
C GLN A 214 16.95 2.31 8.89
N LEU A 215 18.23 2.46 8.56
CA LEU A 215 19.26 1.47 8.91
C LEU A 215 19.41 1.32 10.43
N GLU A 216 19.27 2.39 11.23
CA GLU A 216 19.24 2.28 12.69
C GLU A 216 18.15 1.30 13.17
N MET A 217 16.94 1.42 12.62
CA MET A 217 15.82 0.51 12.92
C MET A 217 16.10 -0.92 12.43
N ALA A 218 16.57 -1.08 11.19
CA ALA A 218 16.91 -2.38 10.63
C ALA A 218 17.98 -3.12 11.44
N MET A 219 19.01 -2.41 11.89
CA MET A 219 20.11 -2.99 12.66
C MET A 219 19.72 -3.32 14.10
N ALA A 220 18.80 -2.55 14.69
CA ALA A 220 18.19 -2.92 15.97
C ALA A 220 17.40 -4.23 15.84
N ASN A 221 16.59 -4.38 14.78
CA ASN A 221 15.86 -5.60 14.49
C ASN A 221 16.80 -6.78 14.21
N ALA A 222 17.86 -6.59 13.44
CA ALA A 222 18.89 -7.60 13.18
C ALA A 222 19.53 -8.11 14.47
N THR A 223 19.81 -7.21 15.41
CA THR A 223 20.36 -7.57 16.71
C THR A 223 19.35 -8.35 17.55
N GLN A 224 18.10 -7.88 17.62
CA GLN A 224 17.03 -8.54 18.37
C GLN A 224 16.75 -9.98 17.88
N HIS A 225 16.90 -10.23 16.58
CA HIS A 225 16.67 -11.54 15.97
C HIS A 225 17.95 -12.40 15.86
N GLY A 226 19.10 -11.92 16.36
CA GLY A 226 20.36 -12.68 16.37
C GLY A 226 21.08 -12.76 15.02
N HIS A 227 20.77 -11.87 14.07
CA HIS A 227 21.34 -11.87 12.71
C HIS A 227 22.33 -10.73 12.45
N ARG A 228 22.72 -9.98 13.49
CA ARG A 228 23.59 -8.79 13.38
C ARG A 228 24.89 -9.04 12.60
N ASP A 229 25.48 -10.22 12.73
CA ASP A 229 26.77 -10.56 12.09
C ASP A 229 26.63 -10.86 10.59
N ARG A 230 25.42 -11.11 10.10
CA ARG A 230 25.13 -11.42 8.69
C ARG A 230 24.38 -10.31 7.97
N VAL A 231 24.10 -9.21 8.65
CA VAL A 231 23.40 -8.06 8.10
C VAL A 231 24.30 -6.84 8.13
N THR A 232 24.59 -6.30 6.94
CA THR A 232 25.46 -5.14 6.76
C THR A 232 24.63 -3.92 6.36
N PRO A 233 24.67 -2.81 7.11
CA PRO A 233 24.01 -1.58 6.69
C PRO A 233 24.87 -0.85 5.64
N PHE A 234 24.23 -0.34 4.59
CA PHE A 234 24.85 0.50 3.57
C PHE A 234 24.04 1.81 3.42
N PRO A 235 24.48 2.91 4.05
CA PRO A 235 23.73 4.16 4.01
C PRO A 235 23.73 4.77 2.61
N ALA A 236 22.54 4.97 2.03
CA ALA A 236 22.37 5.60 0.74
C ALA A 236 21.10 6.43 0.59
N ASN A 237 21.24 7.58 -0.08
CA ASN A 237 20.12 8.30 -0.65
C ASN A 237 19.98 7.89 -2.12
N MET A 238 18.92 7.14 -2.44
CA MET A 238 18.70 6.61 -3.78
C MET A 238 18.31 7.69 -4.81
N LEU A 239 18.07 8.93 -4.39
CA LEU A 239 17.95 10.09 -5.29
C LEU A 239 19.30 10.67 -5.71
N ASP A 240 20.38 10.44 -4.93
CA ASP A 240 21.71 10.90 -5.29
C ASP A 240 22.29 10.02 -6.41
N LYS A 241 22.40 10.61 -7.60
CA LYS A 241 22.91 9.92 -8.80
C LYS A 241 24.39 9.57 -8.73
N GLN A 242 25.15 10.21 -7.84
CA GLN A 242 26.59 9.98 -7.67
C GLN A 242 26.89 8.95 -6.57
N GLN A 243 25.88 8.56 -5.79
CA GLN A 243 26.07 7.61 -4.72
C GLN A 243 26.36 6.21 -5.27
N ALA A 244 27.52 5.67 -4.90
CA ALA A 244 27.89 4.30 -5.22
C ALA A 244 26.98 3.31 -4.49
N LEU A 245 26.76 2.14 -5.10
CA LEU A 245 26.04 1.03 -4.50
C LEU A 245 27.02 -0.08 -4.07
N PRO A 246 26.60 -1.04 -3.23
CA PRO A 246 27.37 -2.26 -2.99
C PRO A 246 27.73 -2.98 -4.29
N THR A 247 28.72 -3.86 -4.26
CA THR A 247 29.11 -4.67 -5.43
C THR A 247 29.23 -6.14 -5.04
N GLY A 248 29.17 -7.03 -6.02
CA GLY A 248 29.46 -8.46 -5.81
C GLY A 248 28.34 -9.28 -5.16
N ALA A 249 27.10 -8.76 -5.09
CA ALA A 249 25.96 -9.53 -4.62
C ALA A 249 25.42 -10.47 -5.71
N ASP A 250 24.99 -11.67 -5.31
CA ASP A 250 24.37 -12.66 -6.20
C ASP A 250 22.93 -12.27 -6.54
N VAL A 251 22.26 -11.61 -5.59
CA VAL A 251 20.87 -11.16 -5.70
C VAL A 251 20.76 -9.70 -5.29
N TRP A 252 19.98 -8.95 -6.07
CA TRP A 252 19.51 -7.62 -5.72
C TRP A 252 18.00 -7.66 -5.58
N TRP A 253 17.47 -7.11 -4.50
CA TRP A 253 16.08 -7.15 -4.13
C TRP A 253 15.56 -5.72 -3.94
N MET A 254 14.41 -5.43 -4.55
CA MET A 254 13.65 -4.20 -4.38
C MET A 254 12.18 -4.60 -4.24
N SER A 255 11.52 -4.20 -3.15
CA SER A 255 10.14 -4.60 -2.86
C SER A 255 9.33 -3.42 -2.35
N GLN A 256 8.28 -3.04 -3.08
CA GLN A 256 7.45 -1.85 -2.79
C GLN A 256 8.33 -0.64 -2.49
N PHE A 257 9.28 -0.41 -3.40
CA PHE A 257 10.32 0.59 -3.24
C PHE A 257 10.32 1.53 -4.44
N LEU A 258 10.24 0.99 -5.65
CA LEU A 258 10.35 1.79 -6.88
C LEU A 258 9.06 2.57 -7.15
N ASP A 259 7.92 2.11 -6.64
CA ASP A 259 6.64 2.83 -6.63
C ASP A 259 6.66 4.17 -5.87
N CYS A 260 7.70 4.42 -5.06
CA CYS A 260 7.93 5.65 -4.32
C CYS A 260 8.75 6.70 -5.10
N PHE A 261 9.12 6.44 -6.35
CA PHE A 261 9.97 7.31 -7.17
C PHE A 261 9.29 7.62 -8.50
N SER A 262 9.65 8.73 -9.13
CA SER A 262 9.22 9.05 -10.50
C SER A 262 9.88 8.14 -11.54
N PRO A 263 9.34 8.05 -12.78
CA PRO A 263 9.92 7.20 -13.83
C PRO A 263 11.41 7.42 -14.10
N MET A 264 11.85 8.68 -14.10
CA MET A 264 13.26 9.04 -14.35
C MET A 264 14.16 8.72 -13.16
N GLU A 265 13.63 8.76 -11.95
CA GLU A 265 14.35 8.34 -10.74
C GLU A 265 14.47 6.81 -10.69
N ILE A 266 13.40 6.07 -11.00
CA ILE A 266 13.43 4.60 -11.17
C ILE A 266 14.49 4.22 -12.21
N LEU A 267 14.45 4.84 -13.39
CA LEU A 267 15.44 4.61 -14.44
C LEU A 267 16.87 4.86 -13.93
N SER A 268 17.08 5.96 -13.21
CA SER A 268 18.38 6.29 -12.65
C SER A 268 18.84 5.27 -11.61
N ILE A 269 17.95 4.78 -10.76
CA ILE A 269 18.23 3.76 -9.75
C ILE A 269 18.62 2.45 -10.44
N LEU A 270 17.79 1.98 -11.37
CA LEU A 270 18.01 0.73 -12.09
C LEU A 270 19.31 0.77 -12.91
N LYS A 271 19.63 1.88 -13.60
CA LYS A 271 20.92 2.02 -14.31
C LYS A 271 22.12 1.91 -13.36
N ARG A 272 22.01 2.41 -12.13
CA ARG A 272 23.08 2.23 -11.12
C ARG A 272 23.16 0.80 -10.61
N VAL A 273 22.04 0.12 -10.38
CA VAL A 273 22.03 -1.31 -10.04
C VAL A 273 22.71 -2.10 -11.17
N ARG A 274 22.34 -1.84 -12.42
CA ARG A 274 22.91 -2.51 -13.60
C ARG A 274 24.43 -2.33 -13.70
N SER A 275 24.95 -1.16 -13.34
CA SER A 275 26.39 -0.87 -13.41
C SER A 275 27.22 -1.46 -12.25
N HIS A 276 26.59 -1.83 -11.13
CA HIS A 276 27.27 -2.35 -9.94
C HIS A 276 27.06 -3.86 -9.73
N MET A 277 26.03 -4.44 -10.33
CA MET A 277 25.80 -5.88 -10.30
C MET A 277 26.81 -6.64 -11.17
N SER A 278 27.07 -7.91 -10.84
CA SER A 278 27.76 -8.83 -11.75
C SER A 278 26.82 -9.31 -12.86
N GLU A 279 27.36 -9.76 -13.99
CA GLU A 279 26.57 -10.31 -15.10
C GLU A 279 25.76 -11.56 -14.70
N ASP A 280 26.27 -12.35 -13.75
CA ASP A 280 25.61 -13.55 -13.25
C ASP A 280 24.54 -13.26 -12.17
N ALA A 281 24.52 -12.05 -11.60
CA ALA A 281 23.58 -11.67 -10.55
C ALA A 281 22.13 -11.63 -11.06
N THR A 282 21.19 -11.75 -10.15
CA THR A 282 19.74 -11.67 -10.45
C THR A 282 19.15 -10.47 -9.74
N VAL A 283 18.34 -9.66 -10.43
CA VAL A 283 17.57 -8.60 -9.77
C VAL A 283 16.13 -9.06 -9.65
N TYR A 284 15.56 -8.96 -8.47
CA TYR A 284 14.15 -9.19 -8.21
C TYR A 284 13.49 -7.87 -7.84
N ILE A 285 12.42 -7.55 -8.57
CA ILE A 285 11.55 -6.41 -8.27
C ILE A 285 10.18 -6.96 -7.91
N LEU A 286 9.72 -6.66 -6.70
CA LEU A 286 8.38 -7.01 -6.23
C LEU A 286 7.55 -5.73 -6.10
N GLU A 287 6.56 -5.56 -6.96
CA GLU A 287 5.75 -4.34 -7.01
C GLU A 287 4.26 -4.65 -7.18
N LEU A 288 3.41 -3.67 -6.89
CA LEU A 288 1.98 -3.72 -7.16
C LEU A 288 1.68 -2.91 -8.42
N PHE A 289 1.27 -3.60 -9.49
CA PHE A 289 0.80 -2.95 -10.71
C PHE A 289 -0.72 -2.95 -10.74
N TRP A 290 -1.33 -1.77 -10.91
CA TRP A 290 -2.79 -1.64 -10.84
C TRP A 290 -3.52 -2.37 -11.97
N ASP A 291 -2.86 -2.60 -13.11
CA ASP A 291 -3.36 -3.32 -14.29
C ASP A 291 -3.05 -4.84 -14.26
N ALA A 292 -2.34 -5.32 -13.23
CA ALA A 292 -1.96 -6.73 -13.05
C ALA A 292 -2.65 -7.37 -11.82
N GLN A 293 -3.87 -6.92 -11.52
CA GLN A 293 -4.64 -7.40 -10.37
C GLN A 293 -5.69 -8.42 -10.79
N LYS A 294 -5.93 -9.39 -9.91
CA LYS A 294 -6.97 -10.41 -10.09
C LYS A 294 -8.39 -9.89 -9.88
N TYR A 295 -8.54 -8.86 -9.05
CA TYR A 295 -9.83 -8.32 -8.64
C TYR A 295 -9.88 -6.81 -8.87
N ASP A 296 -10.99 -6.32 -9.43
CA ASP A 296 -11.19 -4.88 -9.71
C ASP A 296 -11.04 -3.99 -8.48
N ALA A 297 -11.45 -4.48 -7.30
CA ALA A 297 -11.32 -3.75 -6.04
C ALA A 297 -9.85 -3.49 -5.67
N ALA A 298 -8.93 -4.40 -6.03
CA ALA A 298 -7.50 -4.19 -5.83
C ALA A 298 -6.98 -3.13 -6.81
N SER A 299 -7.31 -3.22 -8.10
CA SER A 299 -6.98 -2.17 -9.09
C SER A 299 -7.49 -0.79 -8.68
N TYR A 300 -8.72 -0.72 -8.16
CA TYR A 300 -9.32 0.51 -7.66
C TYR A 300 -8.55 1.06 -6.46
N SER A 301 -8.22 0.21 -5.48
CA SER A 301 -7.48 0.62 -4.28
C SER A 301 -6.09 1.16 -4.63
N LEU A 302 -5.36 0.50 -5.54
CA LEU A 302 -4.04 0.96 -5.99
C LEU A 302 -4.12 2.30 -6.74
N ASN A 303 -5.13 2.49 -7.58
CA ASN A 303 -5.33 3.79 -8.25
C ASN A 303 -5.69 4.90 -7.25
N ALA A 304 -6.50 4.61 -6.22
CA ALA A 304 -6.80 5.58 -5.16
C ALA A 304 -5.55 5.92 -4.34
N THR A 305 -4.75 4.92 -3.95
CA THR A 305 -3.49 5.14 -3.22
C THR A 305 -2.45 5.89 -4.05
N SER A 306 -2.47 5.76 -5.38
CA SER A 306 -1.61 6.58 -6.25
C SER A 306 -1.85 8.09 -6.05
N LEU A 307 -3.08 8.51 -5.75
CA LEU A 307 -3.36 9.91 -5.43
C LEU A 307 -2.80 10.32 -4.07
N TYR A 308 -2.68 9.40 -3.11
CA TYR A 308 -1.96 9.65 -1.85
C TYR A 308 -0.47 9.92 -2.12
N PHE A 309 0.18 9.16 -3.00
CA PHE A 309 1.59 9.40 -3.32
C PHE A 309 1.81 10.81 -3.89
N THR A 310 0.91 11.24 -4.78
CA THR A 310 0.92 12.60 -5.33
C THR A 310 0.65 13.65 -4.26
N CYS A 311 -0.45 13.53 -3.50
CA CYS A 311 -0.90 14.62 -2.66
C CYS A 311 -0.16 14.71 -1.31
N LEU A 312 0.39 13.61 -0.80
CA LEU A 312 1.03 13.57 0.51
C LEU A 312 2.47 13.05 0.50
N ALA A 313 2.80 12.04 -0.33
CA ALA A 313 4.09 11.38 -0.16
C ALA A 313 5.25 12.20 -0.75
N ASN A 314 5.18 12.50 -2.04
CA ASN A 314 6.27 13.14 -2.77
C ASN A 314 5.86 13.98 -4.00
N GLY A 315 4.61 13.89 -4.47
CA GLY A 315 4.16 14.67 -5.63
C GLY A 315 4.52 14.09 -7.00
N ASN A 316 5.22 12.95 -7.08
CA ASN A 316 5.79 12.49 -8.34
C ASN A 316 5.81 10.97 -8.55
N SER A 317 5.17 10.19 -7.67
CA SER A 317 5.16 8.73 -7.70
C SER A 317 3.75 8.13 -7.62
N ARG A 318 3.63 6.81 -7.80
CA ARG A 318 2.35 6.08 -7.92
C ARG A 318 2.57 4.57 -7.99
N PHE A 319 1.48 3.82 -7.84
CA PHE A 319 1.44 2.46 -8.40
C PHE A 319 1.40 2.54 -9.93
N TYR A 320 2.42 1.95 -10.55
CA TYR A 320 2.62 2.04 -11.99
C TYR A 320 1.71 1.09 -12.76
N ARG A 321 1.48 1.42 -14.03
CA ARG A 321 1.00 0.44 -15.00
C ARG A 321 2.19 -0.47 -15.35
N SER A 322 1.95 -1.77 -15.44
CA SER A 322 3.00 -2.75 -15.64
C SER A 322 3.79 -2.51 -16.94
N GLU A 323 3.12 -2.17 -18.04
CA GLU A 323 3.77 -1.88 -19.33
C GLU A 323 4.73 -0.68 -19.24
N ASP A 324 4.30 0.44 -18.64
CA ASP A 324 5.14 1.63 -18.48
C ASP A 324 6.38 1.34 -17.63
N PHE A 325 6.21 0.50 -16.59
CA PHE A 325 7.32 0.11 -15.73
C PHE A 325 8.32 -0.80 -16.45
N LEU A 326 7.83 -1.73 -17.28
CA LEU A 326 8.67 -2.64 -18.05
C LEU A 326 9.51 -1.90 -19.10
N GLU A 327 8.99 -0.84 -19.71
CA GLU A 327 9.76 0.05 -20.60
C GLU A 327 10.95 0.68 -19.86
N ILE A 328 10.75 1.11 -18.60
CA ILE A 328 11.83 1.67 -17.77
C ILE A 328 12.88 0.60 -17.44
N VAL A 329 12.44 -0.63 -17.14
CA VAL A 329 13.32 -1.77 -16.87
C VAL A 329 14.19 -2.08 -18.08
N GLU A 330 13.60 -2.14 -19.28
CA GLU A 330 14.32 -2.38 -20.53
C GLU A 330 15.33 -1.25 -20.83
N GLU A 331 14.91 0.01 -20.73
CA GLU A 331 15.76 1.19 -20.93
C GLU A 331 16.89 1.28 -19.89
N ALA A 332 16.72 0.67 -18.71
CA ALA A 332 17.78 0.54 -17.70
C ALA A 332 18.83 -0.53 -18.05
N GLY A 333 18.63 -1.29 -19.13
CA GLY A 333 19.55 -2.33 -19.60
C GLY A 333 19.30 -3.70 -18.96
N PHE A 334 18.05 -3.99 -18.60
CA PHE A 334 17.63 -5.29 -18.06
C PHE A 334 16.74 -6.06 -19.03
N GLU A 335 16.84 -7.38 -18.99
CA GLU A 335 15.89 -8.32 -19.58
C GLU A 335 15.01 -8.90 -18.47
N VAL A 336 13.70 -8.96 -18.72
CA VAL A 336 12.74 -9.63 -17.81
C VAL A 336 12.70 -11.11 -18.16
N VAL A 337 13.34 -11.94 -17.35
CA VAL A 337 13.41 -13.40 -17.54
C VAL A 337 12.09 -14.06 -17.15
N THR A 338 11.46 -13.59 -16.08
CA THR A 338 10.17 -14.13 -15.64
C THR A 338 9.37 -13.03 -14.96
N ARG A 339 8.07 -13.01 -15.25
CA ARG A 339 7.07 -12.21 -14.55
C ARG A 339 6.05 -13.15 -13.92
N THR A 340 5.84 -13.02 -12.62
CA THR A 340 4.87 -13.82 -11.86
C THR A 340 3.91 -12.88 -11.14
N ASP A 341 2.66 -12.85 -11.59
CA ASP A 341 1.59 -12.01 -11.03
C ASP A 341 0.83 -12.78 -9.92
N ASP A 342 -0.08 -12.09 -9.22
CA ASP A 342 -0.97 -12.65 -8.18
C ASP A 342 -0.25 -13.28 -6.97
N ILE A 343 0.91 -12.72 -6.57
CA ILE A 343 1.63 -13.17 -5.37
C ILE A 343 1.05 -12.46 -4.13
N GLY A 344 0.59 -13.24 -3.15
CA GLY A 344 0.06 -12.71 -1.90
C GLY A 344 -1.19 -11.86 -2.14
N LEU A 345 -1.11 -10.55 -1.89
CA LEU A 345 -2.19 -9.59 -2.10
C LEU A 345 -2.17 -8.93 -3.50
N GLY A 346 -1.69 -9.64 -4.52
CA GLY A 346 -1.66 -9.15 -5.90
C GLY A 346 -0.32 -8.56 -6.33
N HIS A 347 0.79 -8.88 -5.64
CA HIS A 347 2.12 -8.45 -6.06
C HIS A 347 2.52 -9.15 -7.36
N THR A 348 3.33 -8.44 -8.14
CA THR A 348 4.04 -8.97 -9.30
C THR A 348 5.52 -9.05 -8.97
N LEU A 349 6.10 -10.23 -9.13
CA LEU A 349 7.54 -10.45 -9.06
C LEU A 349 8.13 -10.46 -10.48
N LEU A 350 9.07 -9.55 -10.73
CA LEU A 350 9.90 -9.54 -11.92
C LEU A 350 11.27 -10.11 -11.56
N GLU A 351 11.68 -11.20 -12.23
CA GLU A 351 13.06 -11.71 -12.22
C GLU A 351 13.79 -11.12 -13.43
N LEU A 352 14.83 -10.34 -13.17
CA LEU A 352 15.59 -9.64 -14.19
C LEU A 352 17.02 -10.14 -14.28
N LYS A 353 17.56 -10.06 -15.50
CA LYS A 353 18.98 -10.25 -15.81
C LYS A 353 19.54 -9.05 -16.54
N ALA A 354 20.87 -8.95 -16.53
CA ALA A 354 21.60 -8.07 -17.42
C ALA A 354 21.12 -8.28 -18.87
N GLY A 355 20.60 -7.23 -19.51
CA GLY A 355 20.22 -7.29 -20.92
C GLY A 355 21.45 -7.40 -21.82
N THR A 356 21.31 -8.14 -22.92
CA THR A 356 22.32 -8.16 -24.00
C THR A 356 22.24 -6.84 -24.78
N GLN A 357 23.34 -6.07 -24.80
CA GLN A 357 23.47 -4.89 -25.67
C GLN A 357 23.49 -5.27 -27.15
#